data_AF-A0A841X1A7-F1
#
_entry.id   AF-A0A841X1A7-F1
#
_cell.length_a   1.000
_cell.length_b   1.000
_cell.length_c   1.000
_cell.angle_alpha   90.00
_cell.angle_beta   90.00
_cell.angle_gamma   90.00
#
_symmetry.space_group_name_H-M   'P 1'
#
loop_
_entity.id
_entity.type
_entity.pdbx_description
1 polymer ?
#
loop_
_entity_poly.entity_id
_entity_poly.type
_entity_poly.pdbx_seq_one_letter_code
_entity_poly.pdbx_strand_id
1 'polypeptide(L)'
;KAPKKMGKSSLLNRMIAYAKEQNYQVIYLDFQEADEEVFASLDKFLRWFCIYITKQLNLISCLDDFWDTEMGSKVSCKIYFEAYLLQQISSNPVILALNEVQRVFEHPNIAQDFLPMLRFWHEQA
;
A
#
# COMPACT_ATOMS: atom_id res chain seq x y z
N LYS A 1 18.24 6.43 -15.27
CA LYS A 1 17.17 5.46 -15.62
C LYS A 1 17.75 4.05 -15.51
N ALA A 2 17.32 3.25 -14.53
CA ALA A 2 17.69 1.83 -14.46
C ALA A 2 16.91 1.02 -15.52
N PRO A 3 17.46 -0.04 -16.12
CA PRO A 3 16.76 -0.81 -17.15
C PRO A 3 15.50 -1.46 -16.57
N LYS A 4 14.36 -1.33 -17.26
CA LYS A 4 13.02 -1.72 -16.80
C LYS A 4 12.78 -3.23 -16.59
N LYS A 5 13.77 -4.14 -16.72
CA LYS A 5 13.45 -5.58 -16.84
C LYS A 5 14.30 -6.62 -16.13
N MET A 6 15.40 -6.33 -15.43
CA MET A 6 16.10 -7.41 -14.69
C MET A 6 16.66 -6.95 -13.35
N GLY A 7 16.32 -7.71 -12.29
CA GLY A 7 16.88 -7.59 -10.94
C GLY A 7 15.88 -7.19 -9.86
N LYS A 8 15.10 -6.12 -10.06
CA LYS A 8 14.26 -5.53 -9.00
C LYS A 8 13.08 -6.43 -8.58
N SER A 9 12.29 -6.91 -9.54
CA SER A 9 11.18 -7.81 -9.26
C SER A 9 11.66 -9.18 -8.76
N SER A 10 12.81 -9.66 -9.25
CA SER A 10 13.43 -10.90 -8.75
C SER A 10 13.90 -10.76 -7.29
N LEU A 11 14.48 -9.62 -6.92
CA LEU A 11 14.85 -9.33 -5.54
C LEU A 11 13.61 -9.24 -4.65
N LEU A 12 12.57 -8.52 -5.09
CA LEU A 12 11.31 -8.41 -4.36
C LEU A 12 10.69 -9.79 -4.12
N ASN A 13 10.62 -10.64 -5.15
CA ASN A 13 10.11 -12.01 -5.02
C ASN A 13 10.92 -12.86 -4.06
N ARG A 14 12.25 -12.71 -4.03
CA ARG A 14 13.12 -13.40 -3.07
C ARG A 14 12.87 -12.91 -1.63
N MET A 15 12.69 -11.61 -1.42
CA MET A 15 12.36 -11.05 -0.11
C MET A 15 10.98 -11.53 0.37
N ILE A 16 10.00 -11.60 -0.53
CA ILE A 16 8.67 -12.15 -0.26
C ILE A 16 8.75 -13.64 0.09
N ALA A 17 9.52 -14.43 -0.65
CA ALA A 17 9.71 -15.85 -0.37
C ALA A 17 10.29 -16.07 1.04
N TYR A 18 11.35 -15.31 1.37
CA TYR A 18 11.94 -15.34 2.70
C TYR A 18 10.96 -14.90 3.80
N ALA A 19 10.20 -13.82 3.58
CA ALA A 19 9.17 -13.37 4.52
C ALA A 19 8.12 -14.44 4.81
N LYS A 20 7.66 -15.15 3.77
CA LYS A 20 6.72 -16.26 3.91
C LYS A 20 7.31 -17.42 4.71
N GLU A 21 8.59 -17.75 4.52
CA GLU A 21 9.28 -18.74 5.35
C GLU A 21 9.33 -18.34 6.83
N GLN A 22 9.35 -17.04 7.14
CA GLN A 22 9.28 -16.51 8.50
C GLN A 22 7.85 -16.35 9.04
N ASN A 23 6.83 -16.87 8.32
CA ASN A 23 5.40 -16.71 8.63
C ASN A 23 4.91 -15.25 8.65
N TYR A 24 5.59 -14.34 7.96
CA TYR A 24 5.11 -12.97 7.83
C TYR A 24 3.97 -12.91 6.84
N GLN A 25 3.04 -12.01 7.12
CA GLN A 25 1.92 -11.76 6.24
C GLN A 25 2.35 -10.78 5.15
N VAL A 26 2.39 -11.25 3.89
CA VAL A 26 2.82 -10.42 2.77
C VAL A 26 1.62 -9.91 2.01
N ILE A 27 1.54 -8.58 1.88
CA ILE A 27 0.61 -7.85 1.01
C ILE A 27 1.43 -7.38 -0.19
N TYR A 28 1.09 -7.84 -1.39
CA TYR A 28 1.79 -7.51 -2.63
C TYR A 28 0.95 -6.57 -3.49
N LEU A 29 1.35 -5.31 -3.59
CA LEU A 29 0.66 -4.33 -4.42
C LEU A 29 1.46 -4.06 -5.69
N ASP A 30 0.85 -4.39 -6.83
CA ASP A 30 1.39 -4.03 -8.13
C ASP A 30 0.67 -2.79 -8.67
N PHE A 31 1.39 -1.68 -8.81
CA PHE A 31 0.79 -0.46 -9.33
C PHE A 31 0.32 -0.59 -10.78
N GLN A 32 0.72 -1.62 -11.54
CA GLN A 32 0.17 -1.87 -12.88
C GLN A 32 -1.32 -2.23 -12.87
N GLU A 33 -1.86 -2.71 -11.73
CA GLU A 33 -3.28 -3.07 -11.60
C GLU A 33 -4.20 -1.86 -11.39
N ALA A 34 -3.63 -0.68 -11.12
CA ALA A 34 -4.41 0.55 -10.99
C ALA A 34 -4.79 1.11 -12.37
N ASP A 35 -6.08 1.39 -12.56
CA ASP A 35 -6.55 2.21 -13.69
C ASP A 35 -5.98 3.63 -13.59
N GLU A 36 -5.85 4.31 -14.73
CA GLU A 36 -5.27 5.66 -14.76
C GLU A 36 -6.05 6.67 -13.89
N GLU A 37 -7.36 6.48 -13.77
CA GLU A 37 -8.23 7.33 -12.95
C GLU A 37 -7.93 7.25 -11.44
N VAL A 38 -7.29 6.18 -10.98
CA VAL A 38 -6.82 6.04 -9.60
C VAL A 38 -5.82 7.13 -9.27
N PHE A 39 -5.02 7.55 -10.26
CA PHE A 39 -3.98 8.55 -10.10
C PHE A 39 -4.47 10.00 -10.27
N ALA A 40 -5.79 10.22 -10.45
CA ALA A 40 -6.35 11.55 -10.66
C ALA A 40 -6.29 12.45 -9.39
N SER A 41 -6.27 11.87 -8.19
CA SER A 41 -6.09 12.60 -6.94
C SER A 41 -5.50 11.71 -5.85
N LEU A 42 -4.89 12.33 -4.82
CA LEU A 42 -4.39 11.60 -3.65
C LEU A 42 -5.53 10.85 -2.94
N ASP A 43 -6.73 11.43 -2.86
CA ASP A 43 -7.90 10.80 -2.26
C ASP A 43 -8.29 9.50 -2.99
N LYS A 44 -8.47 9.56 -4.32
CA LYS A 44 -8.78 8.37 -5.13
C LYS A 44 -7.70 7.30 -5.02
N PHE A 45 -6.44 7.73 -5.06
CA PHE A 45 -5.29 6.83 -4.94
C PHE A 45 -5.29 6.10 -3.60
N LEU A 46 -5.46 6.81 -2.49
CA LEU A 46 -5.42 6.20 -1.16
C LEU A 46 -6.66 5.34 -0.87
N ARG A 47 -7.84 5.70 -1.40
CA ARG A 47 -9.03 4.84 -1.33
C ARG A 47 -8.81 3.53 -2.09
N TRP A 48 -8.28 3.59 -3.31
CA TRP A 48 -7.93 2.41 -4.09
C TRP A 48 -6.90 1.55 -3.37
N PHE A 49 -5.84 2.16 -2.83
CA PHE A 49 -4.79 1.49 -2.07
C PHE A 49 -5.36 0.71 -0.88
N CYS A 50 -6.23 1.33 -0.08
CA CYS A 50 -6.91 0.66 1.02
C CYS A 50 -7.78 -0.51 0.55
N ILE A 51 -8.66 -0.29 -0.44
CA ILE A 51 -9.55 -1.35 -0.96
C ILE A 51 -8.77 -2.53 -1.52
N TYR A 52 -7.71 -2.25 -2.29
CA TYR A 52 -6.85 -3.26 -2.89
C TYR A 52 -6.24 -4.15 -1.82
N ILE A 53 -5.69 -3.55 -0.78
CA ILE A 53 -5.06 -4.27 0.33
C ILE A 53 -6.09 -5.07 1.12
N THR A 54 -7.24 -4.48 1.45
CA THR A 54 -8.34 -5.19 2.13
C THR A 54 -8.76 -6.44 1.37
N LYS A 55 -8.88 -6.35 0.03
CA LYS A 55 -9.21 -7.50 -0.82
C LYS A 55 -8.12 -8.57 -0.79
N GLN A 56 -6.85 -8.18 -0.84
CA GLN A 56 -5.74 -9.15 -0.74
C GLN A 56 -5.71 -9.89 0.59
N LEU A 57 -6.18 -9.23 1.65
CA LEU A 57 -6.33 -9.81 2.98
C LEU A 57 -7.58 -10.69 3.12
N ASN A 58 -8.39 -10.83 2.06
CA ASN A 58 -9.70 -11.51 2.08
C ASN A 58 -10.66 -10.92 3.13
N LEU A 59 -10.59 -9.61 3.34
CA LEU A 59 -11.45 -8.88 4.26
C LEU A 59 -12.57 -8.14 3.49
N ILE A 60 -13.66 -7.84 4.20
CA ILE A 60 -14.76 -7.03 3.67
C ILE A 60 -14.40 -5.56 3.84
N SER A 61 -14.43 -4.76 2.77
CA SER A 61 -14.16 -3.33 2.89
C SER A 61 -15.29 -2.59 3.61
N CYS A 62 -14.94 -1.98 4.75
CA CYS A 62 -15.72 -0.95 5.44
C CYS A 62 -15.11 0.45 5.29
N LEU A 63 -14.32 0.69 4.22
CA LEU A 63 -13.52 1.90 4.06
C LEU A 63 -14.31 3.20 4.28
N ASP A 64 -15.54 3.26 3.78
CA ASP A 64 -16.36 4.48 3.86
C ASP A 64 -16.72 4.87 5.30
N ASP A 65 -16.76 3.91 6.23
CA ASP A 65 -16.98 4.18 7.66
C ASP A 65 -15.79 4.90 8.32
N PHE A 66 -14.61 4.81 7.70
CA PHE A 66 -13.35 5.39 8.19
C PHE A 66 -12.92 6.62 7.39
N TRP A 67 -13.62 6.94 6.28
CA TRP A 67 -13.15 7.94 5.34
C TRP A 67 -13.74 9.32 5.57
N ASP A 68 -13.12 10.06 6.48
CA ASP A 68 -13.46 11.45 6.76
C ASP A 68 -12.70 12.44 5.85
N THR A 69 -13.44 13.15 4.98
CA THR A 69 -12.87 14.16 4.08
C THR A 69 -12.34 15.40 4.79
N GLU A 70 -12.85 15.75 5.98
CA GLU A 70 -12.40 16.91 6.75
C GLU A 70 -11.05 16.64 7.41
N MET A 71 -10.79 15.40 7.85
CA MET A 71 -9.49 14.99 8.39
C MET A 71 -8.41 14.83 7.30
N GLY A 72 -8.84 14.61 6.06
CA GLY A 72 -7.97 14.44 4.90
C GLY A 72 -7.50 12.99 4.70
N SER A 73 -7.35 12.62 3.43
CA SER A 73 -7.17 11.23 2.99
C SER A 73 -5.97 10.48 3.61
N LYS A 74 -4.87 11.16 3.93
CA LYS A 74 -3.72 10.53 4.62
C LYS A 74 -4.07 10.08 6.03
N VAL A 75 -4.83 10.90 6.76
CA VAL A 75 -5.25 10.60 8.14
C VAL A 75 -6.28 9.48 8.11
N SER A 76 -7.28 9.57 7.23
CA SER A 76 -8.29 8.51 7.03
C SER A 76 -7.63 7.17 6.67
N CYS A 77 -6.67 7.19 5.74
CA CYS A 77 -5.90 6.01 5.35
C CYS A 77 -5.15 5.42 6.55
N LYS A 78 -4.47 6.24 7.36
CA LYS A 78 -3.79 5.77 8.57
C LYS A 78 -4.75 5.11 9.56
N ILE A 79 -5.87 5.77 9.87
CA ILE A 79 -6.87 5.25 10.81
C ILE A 79 -7.44 3.92 10.29
N TYR A 80 -7.75 3.81 9.00
CA TYR A 80 -8.24 2.56 8.39
C TYR A 80 -7.23 1.41 8.56
N PHE A 81 -5.93 1.68 8.38
CA PHE A 81 -4.90 0.68 8.61
C PHE A 81 -4.83 0.27 10.09
N GLU A 82 -4.74 1.23 11.00
CA GLU A 82 -4.52 0.97 12.43
C GLU A 82 -5.74 0.36 13.13
N ALA A 83 -6.94 0.87 12.84
CA ALA A 83 -8.18 0.51 13.52
C ALA A 83 -8.93 -0.65 12.87
N TYR A 84 -8.69 -0.92 11.57
CA TYR A 84 -9.34 -2.02 10.87
C TYR A 84 -8.33 -3.07 10.40
N LEU A 85 -7.50 -2.77 9.40
CA LEU A 85 -6.68 -3.79 8.74
C LEU A 85 -5.73 -4.51 9.69
N LEU A 86 -4.93 -3.76 10.46
CA LEU A 86 -3.92 -4.32 11.36
C LEU A 86 -4.53 -5.07 12.53
N GLN A 87 -5.74 -4.70 12.98
CA GLN A 87 -6.44 -5.44 14.03
C GLN A 87 -6.82 -6.86 13.59
N GLN A 88 -7.20 -7.02 12.31
CA GLN A 88 -7.59 -8.32 11.75
C GLN A 88 -6.40 -9.27 11.56
N ILE A 89 -5.17 -8.74 11.47
CA ILE A 89 -3.96 -9.49 11.08
C ILE A 89 -2.88 -9.43 12.16
N SER A 90 -3.28 -9.11 13.40
CA SER A 90 -2.42 -8.81 14.55
C SER A 90 -1.50 -9.94 15.01
N SER A 91 -1.67 -11.17 14.51
CA SER A 91 -0.88 -12.32 14.94
C SER A 91 0.53 -12.38 14.31
N ASN A 92 0.75 -11.75 13.15
CA ASN A 92 2.00 -11.85 12.41
C ASN A 92 2.48 -10.47 11.90
N PRO A 93 3.80 -10.24 11.82
CA PRO A 93 4.34 -9.05 11.16
C PRO A 93 3.87 -8.96 9.71
N VAL A 94 3.58 -7.74 9.26
CA VAL A 94 3.06 -7.46 7.93
C VAL A 94 4.17 -6.86 7.07
N ILE A 95 4.36 -7.39 5.87
CA ILE A 95 5.20 -6.80 4.85
C ILE A 95 4.33 -6.30 3.70
N LEU A 96 4.40 -5.00 3.44
CA LEU A 96 3.84 -4.39 2.25
C LEU A 96 4.91 -4.34 1.15
N ALA A 97 4.81 -5.24 0.17
CA ALA A 97 5.65 -5.30 -1.00
C ALA A 97 5.04 -4.46 -2.13
N LEU A 98 5.76 -3.45 -2.61
CA LEU A 98 5.32 -2.55 -3.66
C LEU A 98 6.06 -2.83 -4.97
N ASN A 99 5.35 -3.22 -6.03
CA ASN A 99 5.89 -3.43 -7.36
C ASN A 99 5.50 -2.30 -8.31
N GLU A 100 6.35 -2.00 -9.29
CA GLU A 100 6.09 -0.97 -10.32
C GLU A 100 5.82 0.44 -9.77
N VAL A 101 6.44 0.78 -8.63
CA VAL A 101 6.39 2.11 -7.97
C VAL A 101 6.75 3.27 -8.92
N GLN A 102 7.43 2.98 -10.05
CA GLN A 102 7.65 3.93 -11.13
C GLN A 102 6.36 4.62 -11.59
N ARG A 103 5.22 3.93 -11.61
CA ARG A 103 3.92 4.54 -11.94
C ARG A 103 3.55 5.64 -10.96
N VAL A 104 3.74 5.45 -9.66
CA VAL A 104 3.49 6.50 -8.65
C VAL A 104 4.37 7.74 -8.89
N PHE A 105 5.64 7.54 -9.27
CA PHE A 105 6.55 8.65 -9.60
C PHE A 105 6.14 9.45 -10.85
N GLU A 106 5.31 8.89 -11.73
CA GLU A 106 4.74 9.60 -12.88
C GLU A 106 3.66 10.61 -12.46
N HIS A 107 3.19 10.55 -11.21
CA HIS A 107 2.21 11.47 -10.61
C HIS A 107 2.80 12.19 -9.37
N PRO A 108 3.51 13.32 -9.56
CA PRO A 108 4.22 14.00 -8.46
C PRO A 108 3.34 14.40 -7.28
N ASN A 109 2.09 14.81 -7.55
CA ASN A 109 1.10 15.16 -6.53
C ASN A 109 0.70 13.98 -5.62
N ILE A 110 0.89 12.75 -6.08
CA ILE A 110 0.68 11.54 -5.26
C ILE A 110 2.00 11.16 -4.60
N ALA A 111 3.10 11.12 -5.36
CA ALA A 111 4.40 10.66 -4.87
C ALA A 111 4.93 11.50 -3.69
N GLN A 112 4.73 12.82 -3.71
CA GLN A 112 5.18 13.74 -2.67
C GLN A 112 4.47 13.54 -1.33
N ASP A 113 3.29 12.94 -1.32
CA ASP A 113 2.51 12.70 -0.12
C ASP A 113 2.56 11.23 0.32
N PHE A 114 2.37 10.30 -0.62
CA PHE A 114 2.28 8.87 -0.35
C PHE A 114 3.60 8.26 0.13
N LEU A 115 4.72 8.56 -0.54
CA LEU A 115 6.00 7.94 -0.20
C LEU A 115 6.52 8.40 1.18
N PRO A 116 6.45 9.71 1.53
CA PRO A 116 6.77 10.13 2.90
C PRO A 116 5.82 9.56 3.94
N MET A 117 4.53 9.39 3.63
CA MET A 117 3.56 8.73 4.53
C MET A 117 3.98 7.29 4.85
N LEU A 118 4.32 6.49 3.84
CA LEU A 118 4.81 5.11 4.06
C LEU A 118 6.11 5.07 4.87
N ARG A 119 7.03 5.99 4.58
CA ARG A 119 8.28 6.11 5.34
C ARG A 119 8.00 6.42 6.81
N PHE A 120 7.10 7.37 7.07
CA PHE A 120 6.71 7.72 8.43
C PHE A 120 6.08 6.53 9.15
N TRP A 121 5.20 5.76 8.49
CA TRP A 121 4.62 4.55 9.09
C TRP A 121 5.68 3.50 9.43
N HIS A 122 6.66 3.29 8.55
CA HIS A 122 7.77 2.37 8.80
C HIS A 122 8.68 2.82 9.95
N GLU A 123 8.93 4.13 10.10
CA GLU A 123 9.77 4.67 11.18
C GLU A 123 9.09 4.64 12.56
N GLN A 124 7.76 4.53 12.62
CA GLN A 124 6.99 4.43 13.87
C GLN A 124 6.72 2.98 14.32
N ALA A 125 7.01 2.00 13.46
CA ALA A 125 6.77 0.58 13.71
C ALA A 125 7.89 -0.10 14.52
#